data_AF-A0A7J7KJ07-F1
#
_entry.id   AF-A0A7J7KJ07-F1
#
_cell.length_a   1.000
_cell.length_b   1.000
_cell.length_c   1.000
_cell.angle_alpha   90.00
_cell.angle_beta   90.00
_cell.angle_gamma   90.00
#
_symmetry.space_group_name_H-M   'P 1'
#
loop_
_entity.id
_entity.type
_entity.pdbx_description
1 polymer ?
#
loop_
_entity_poly.entity_id
_entity_poly.type
_entity_poly.pdbx_seq_one_letter_code
_entity_poly.pdbx_strand_id
1 'polypeptide(L)' 'MDICIAISKVVVDLHDNQIVSNDISHYNFLLRLEGQGWVPYLADTSSAERLVNNTLPYGEKKCRGVQEKHKLTESR' A
#
# COMPACT_ATOMS: atom_id res chain seq x y z
N MET A 1 -19.94 0.42 -9.91
CA MET A 1 -18.61 0.96 -9.57
C MET A 1 -17.85 -0.17 -8.88
N ASP A 2 -16.63 -0.48 -9.34
CA ASP A 2 -15.86 -1.65 -8.90
C ASP A 2 -15.07 -1.31 -7.62
N ILE A 3 -15.17 -2.13 -6.57
CA ILE A 3 -14.51 -1.87 -5.27
C ILE A 3 -13.00 -1.70 -5.42
N CYS A 4 -12.40 -2.41 -6.38
CA CYS A 4 -10.99 -2.29 -6.72
C CYS A 4 -10.61 -0.89 -7.22
N ILE A 5 -11.50 -0.22 -7.98
CA ILE A 5 -11.28 1.16 -8.45
C ILE A 5 -11.32 2.13 -7.27
N ALA A 6 -12.26 1.93 -6.34
CA ALA A 6 -12.38 2.77 -5.16
C ALA A 6 -11.17 2.63 -4.23
N ILE A 7 -10.69 1.40 -3.99
CA ILE A 7 -9.47 1.13 -3.23
C ILE A 7 -8.25 1.75 -3.94
N SER A 8 -8.13 1.58 -5.26
CA SER A 8 -7.02 2.16 -6.03
C SER A 8 -6.97 3.68 -5.89
N LYS A 9 -8.13 4.35 -5.86
CA LYS A 9 -8.20 5.79 -5.64
C LYS A 9 -7.67 6.19 -4.26
N VAL A 10 -8.03 5.47 -3.19
CA VAL A 10 -7.51 5.72 -1.84
C VAL A 10 -5.98 5.59 -1.81
N VAL A 11 -5.42 4.59 -2.49
CA VAL A 11 -3.97 4.38 -2.54
C VAL A 11 -3.27 5.49 -3.33
N VAL A 12 -3.85 5.93 -4.45
CA VAL A 12 -3.33 7.08 -5.21
C VAL A 12 -3.35 8.35 -4.36
N ASP A 13 -4.44 8.63 -3.64
CA ASP A 13 -4.56 9.80 -2.77
C ASP A 13 -3.47 9.80 -1.66
N LEU A 14 -3.12 8.62 -1.11
CA LEU A 14 -2.01 8.48 -0.16
C LEU A 14 -0.66 8.80 -0.82
N HIS A 15 -0.41 8.26 -2.01
CA HIS A 15 0.84 8.47 -2.75
C HIS A 15 1.04 9.91 -3.19
N ASP A 16 -0.02 10.61 -3.60
CA ASP A 16 0.02 12.04 -3.92
C ASP A 16 0.43 12.89 -2.71
N ASN A 17 0.15 12.40 -1.49
CA ASN A 17 0.57 12.99 -0.22
C ASN A 17 1.92 12.48 0.29
N GLN A 18 2.67 11.73 -0.53
CA GLN A 18 3.94 11.09 -0.17
C GLN A 18 3.83 10.12 1.01
N ILE A 19 2.68 9.48 1.19
CA ILE A 19 2.46 8.46 2.22
C ILE A 19 2.36 7.10 1.53
N VAL A 20 3.14 6.13 2.01
CA VAL A 20 3.10 4.74 1.54
C VAL A 20 2.62 3.86 2.68
N SER A 21 1.53 3.11 2.49
CA SER A 21 1.15 2.04 3.41
C SER A 21 1.90 0.76 3.04
N ASN A 22 2.65 0.19 3.97
CA ASN A 22 3.32 -1.10 3.76
C ASN A 22 2.36 -2.31 3.88
N ASP A 23 1.10 -2.08 4.27
CA ASP A 23 0.05 -3.11 4.34
C ASP A 23 -1.25 -2.61 3.71
N ILE A 24 -1.45 -2.99 2.45
CA ILE A 24 -2.66 -2.73 1.64
C ILE A 24 -3.57 -3.97 1.52
N SER A 25 -3.52 -4.88 2.49
CA SER A 25 -4.40 -6.04 2.50
C SER A 25 -5.86 -5.64 2.70
N HIS A 26 -6.80 -6.47 2.22
CA HIS A 26 -8.25 -6.23 2.34
C HIS A 26 -8.73 -6.13 3.80
N TYR A 27 -7.97 -6.68 4.76
CA TYR A 27 -8.27 -6.55 6.18
C TYR A 27 -8.13 -5.11 6.71
N ASN A 28 -7.31 -4.29 6.05
CA ASN A 28 -7.08 -2.90 6.43
C ASN A 28 -8.00 -1.91 5.71
N PHE A 29 -8.86 -2.38 4.80
CA PHE A 29 -9.85 -1.54 4.15
C PHE A 29 -11.22 -1.75 4.78
N LEU A 30 -11.73 -0.69 5.40
CA LEU A 30 -13.09 -0.65 5.92
C LEU A 30 -13.95 0.22 5.01
N LEU A 31 -15.26 0.03 5.10
CA LEU A 31 -16.24 0.83 4.37
C LEU A 31 -16.88 1.83 5.32
N ARG A 32 -16.92 3.09 4.88
CA ARG A 32 -17.67 4.16 5.53
C ARG A 32 -18.87 4.52 4.66
N LEU A 33 -20.01 4.79 5.28
CA LEU A 33 -21.15 5.34 4.58
C LEU A 33 -20.93 6.84 4.37
N GLU A 34 -20.87 7.28 3.11
CA GLU A 34 -20.79 8.69 2.73
C GLU A 34 -21.93 9.01 1.75
N GLY A 35 -22.84 9.89 2.16
CA GLY A 35 -24.06 10.16 1.41
C GLY A 35 -24.92 8.90 1.25
N GLN A 36 -25.09 8.45 0.01
CA GLN A 36 -25.86 7.25 -0.34
C GLN A 36 -24.97 6.05 -0.73
N GLY A 37 -23.64 6.16 -0.58
CA GLY A 37 -22.69 5.15 -1.04
C GLY A 37 -21.72 4.67 0.05
N TRP A 38 -21.18 3.47 -0.14
CA TRP A 38 -20.08 2.95 0.66
C TRP A 38 -18.75 3.31 0.03
N VAL A 39 -17.89 3.97 0.79
CA VAL A 39 -16.57 4.41 0.35
C VAL A 39 -15.52 3.66 1.17
N PRO A 40 -14.56 2.95 0.52
CA PRO A 40 -13.46 2.33 1.23
C PRO A 40 -12.50 3.38 1.77
N TYR A 41 -11.88 3.09 2.92
CA TYR A 41 -10.77 3.86 3.45
C TYR A 41 -9.77 2.92 4.13
N LEU A 42 -8.50 3.32 4.17
CA LEU A 42 -7.45 2.61 4.88
C LEU A 42 -7.59 2.87 6.39
N ALA A 43 -7.94 1.84 7.15
CA ALA A 43 -8.22 1.94 8.58
C ALA A 43 -6.95 1.84 9.44
N ASP A 44 -6.00 0.99 9.06
CA ASP A 44 -4.71 0.85 9.75
C ASP A 44 -3.62 1.61 8.99
N THR A 45 -3.07 2.63 9.63
CA THR A 45 -1.94 3.43 9.13
C THR A 45 -0.67 3.22 9.96
N SER A 46 -0.65 2.26 10.88
CA SER A 46 0.51 1.97 11.73
C SER A 46 1.75 1.54 10.94
N SER A 47 1.54 0.92 9.78
CA SER A 47 2.58 0.53 8.83
C SER A 47 2.85 1.58 7.76
N ALA A 48 2.14 2.72 7.80
CA ALA A 48 2.28 3.78 6.82
C ALA A 48 3.47 4.69 7.13
N GLU A 49 4.22 5.04 6.09
CA GLU A 49 5.42 5.85 6.18
C GLU A 49 5.33 7.03 5.23
N ARG A 50 5.89 8.16 5.67
CA ARG A 50 6.05 9.33 4.80
C ARG A 50 7.38 9.22 4.05
N LEU A 51 7.33 9.37 2.73
CA LEU A 51 8.51 9.48 1.89
C LEU A 51 9.23 10.81 2.18
N VAL A 52 10.55 10.76 2.24
CA VAL A 52 11.42 11.94 2.32
C VAL A 52 12.31 11.91 1.08
N ASN A 53 12.20 12.92 0.20
CA ASN A 53 12.92 12.96 -1.08
C ASN A 53 12.74 11.67 -1.91
N ASN A 54 11.50 11.19 -2.05
CA ASN A 54 11.12 9.94 -2.74
C ASN A 54 11.80 8.67 -2.20
N THR A 55 12.34 8.71 -0.98
CA THR A 55 13.00 7.58 -0.33
C THR A 55 12.28 7.27 0.97
N LEU A 56 12.06 5.98 1.26
CA LEU A 56 11.55 5.54 2.55
C LEU A 56 12.67 5.69 3.60
N PRO A 57 12.44 6.39 4.72
CA PRO A 57 13.47 6.66 5.74
C PRO A 57 14.08 5.39 6.36
N TYR A 58 13.42 4.24 6.24
CA TYR A 58 13.91 2.94 6.74
C TYR A 58 14.09 1.88 5.64
N GLY A 59 13.91 2.25 4.36
CA GLY A 59 14.04 1.36 3.20
C GLY A 59 15.45 0.82 2.98
N GLU A 60 16.48 1.43 3.57
CA GLU A 60 17.86 0.94 3.48
C GLU A 60 18.17 -0.31 4.34
N LYS A 61 17.28 -0.70 5.28
CA LYS A 61 17.54 -1.84 6.19
C LYS A 61 16.74 -3.12 5.93
N LYS A 62 15.82 -3.18 4.96
CA LYS A 62 15.00 -4.40 4.73
C LYS A 62 14.91 -4.93 3.29
N CYS A 63 15.74 -4.46 2.35
CA CYS A 63 15.91 -5.12 1.05
C CYS A 63 17.07 -6.15 0.99
N ARG A 64 17.49 -6.72 2.13
CA ARG A 64 18.45 -7.86 2.13
C ARG A 64 17.78 -9.24 2.15
N GLY A 65 16.47 -9.33 2.44
CA GLY A 65 15.78 -10.61 2.62
C GLY A 65 14.97 -11.13 1.42
N VAL A 66 14.80 -10.32 0.35
CA VAL A 66 13.92 -10.68 -0.79
C VAL A 66 14.70 -10.95 -2.09
N GLN A 67 16.00 -10.59 -2.17
CA GLN A 67 16.85 -10.99 -3.31
C GLN A 67 17.26 -12.48 -3.29
N GLU A 68 17.13 -13.19 -2.16
CA GLU A 68 17.56 -14.60 -2.07
C GLU A 68 16.47 -15.62 -2.41
N LYS A 69 15.20 -15.23 -2.62
CA LYS A 69 14.09 -16.19 -2.84
C LYS A 69 13.50 -16.25 -4.25
N HIS A 70 13.98 -15.42 -5.18
CA HIS A 70 13.62 -15.56 -6.61
C HIS A 70 14.87 -15.72 -7.48
N LYS A 71 15.63 -16.82 -7.26
CA LYS A 71 16.29 -17.56 -8.35
C LYS A 71 15.37 -18.70 -8.80
N LEU A 72 14.22 -18.34 -9.34
CA LEU A 72 13.47 -19.15 -10.30
C LEU A 72 13.66 -18.35 -11.59
N THR A 73 14.38 -18.76 -12.62
CA THR A 73 14.41 -20.05 -13.30
C THR A 73 15.58 -19.95 -14.28
N GLU A 74 16.47 -20.94 -14.36
CA GLU A 74 17.18 -21.32 -15.59
C GLU A 74 17.97 -22.60 -15.29
N SER A 75 17.25 -23.72 -15.24
CA SER A 75 17.81 -24.95 -15.78
C SER A 75 16.84 -25.41 -16.85
N ARG A 76 17.38 -25.50 -18.06
CA ARG A 76 16.99 -26.48 -19.05
C ARG A 76 16.94 -27.88 -18.42
#